data_AF-A0A0A8X914-F1
#
_entry.id   AF-A0A0A8X914-F1
#
_cell.length_a   1.000
_cell.length_b   1.000
_cell.length_c   1.000
_cell.angle_alpha   90.00
_cell.angle_beta   90.00
_cell.angle_gamma   90.00
#
_symmetry.space_group_name_H-M   'P 1'
#
loop_
_entity.id
_entity.type
_entity.pdbx_description
1 polymer ?
#
loop_
_entity_poly.entity_id
_entity_poly.type
_entity_poly.pdbx_seq_one_letter_code
_entity_poly.pdbx_strand_id
1 'polypeptide(L)'
;MKRLRSFLVFFIPFIVFFFYFTSNNEHNPSSANASKNHMGHGIVEIPEEYQIPTVDVNVKQDPSGTWLLKVKTEHFMFAPEKVGVKTPSYNEGHAHLYINGKKINRLYGEYYNLGDLKKGKNEIMVTLNSNNHGILAYRGKPISSNVVVENGKLMEWCNKHRAPIMSLAERIGALFSENIDI
;
A
#
# COMPACT_ATOMS: atom_id res chain seq x y z
N MET A 1 41.65 0.52 -29.72
CA MET A 1 41.79 1.27 -28.44
C MET A 1 41.29 2.72 -28.46
N LYS A 2 41.20 3.45 -29.59
CA LYS A 2 40.71 4.84 -29.61
C LYS A 2 39.18 5.02 -29.47
N ARG A 3 38.37 4.03 -29.90
CA ARG A 3 36.90 4.07 -29.76
C ARG A 3 36.39 3.86 -28.33
N LEU A 4 37.16 3.14 -27.49
CA LEU A 4 36.82 2.89 -26.09
C LEU A 4 37.03 4.13 -25.21
N ARG A 5 38.03 4.96 -25.55
CA ARG A 5 38.31 6.23 -24.87
C ARG A 5 37.21 7.26 -25.10
N SER A 6 36.60 7.27 -26.30
CA SER A 6 35.50 8.20 -26.59
C SER A 6 34.22 7.85 -25.83
N PHE A 7 33.98 6.57 -25.55
CA PHE A 7 32.80 6.13 -24.81
C PHE A 7 32.86 6.56 -23.34
N LEU A 8 34.04 6.48 -22.73
CA LEU A 8 34.30 6.91 -21.35
C LEU A 8 34.10 8.43 -21.14
N VAL A 9 34.40 9.25 -22.15
CA VAL A 9 34.25 10.72 -22.06
C VAL A 9 32.78 11.14 -21.94
N PHE A 10 31.83 10.37 -22.50
CA PHE A 10 30.40 10.64 -22.35
C PHE A 10 29.78 9.87 -21.17
N PHE A 11 30.25 8.65 -20.88
CA PHE A 11 29.69 7.83 -19.81
C PHE A 11 30.01 8.35 -18.41
N ILE A 12 31.22 8.87 -18.17
CA ILE A 12 31.61 9.39 -16.86
C ILE A 12 30.74 10.59 -16.43
N PRO A 13 30.56 11.65 -17.24
CA PRO A 13 29.66 12.75 -16.87
C PRO A 13 28.20 12.31 -16.82
N PHE A 14 27.77 11.33 -17.63
CA PHE A 14 26.42 10.76 -17.52
C PHE A 14 26.21 10.03 -16.20
N ILE A 15 27.18 9.23 -15.73
CA ILE A 15 27.11 8.53 -14.44
C ILE A 15 27.13 9.54 -13.29
N VAL A 16 27.99 10.55 -13.34
CA VAL A 16 28.02 11.62 -12.32
C VAL A 16 26.71 12.40 -12.31
N PHE A 17 26.16 12.76 -13.47
CA PHE A 17 24.86 13.42 -13.59
C PHE A 17 23.71 12.50 -13.12
N PHE A 18 23.77 11.21 -13.43
CA PHE A 18 22.79 10.22 -12.99
C PHE A 18 22.84 10.02 -11.47
N PHE A 19 24.02 9.96 -10.86
CA PHE A 19 24.17 9.92 -9.40
C PHE A 19 23.79 11.25 -8.75
N TYR A 20 24.13 12.39 -9.34
CA TYR A 20 23.68 13.70 -8.89
C TYR A 20 22.15 13.81 -8.97
N PHE A 21 21.54 13.34 -10.05
CA PHE A 21 20.09 13.36 -10.23
C PHE A 21 19.39 12.37 -9.30
N THR A 22 19.92 11.16 -9.11
CA THR A 22 19.31 10.16 -8.20
C THR A 22 19.58 10.47 -6.72
N SER A 23 20.72 11.07 -6.37
CA SER A 23 21.02 11.60 -5.02
C SER A 23 20.17 12.84 -4.72
N ASN A 24 19.94 13.73 -5.68
CA ASN A 24 19.02 14.85 -5.49
C ASN A 24 17.54 14.44 -5.55
N ASN A 25 17.24 13.21 -6.00
CA ASN A 25 15.94 12.56 -5.85
C ASN A 25 15.87 11.72 -4.57
N GLU A 26 16.64 12.06 -3.54
CA GLU A 26 16.28 11.72 -2.17
C GLU A 26 14.85 12.24 -1.91
N HIS A 27 13.89 11.32 -1.96
CA HIS A 27 12.63 11.46 -1.25
C HIS A 27 12.96 11.53 0.24
N ASN A 28 13.40 12.71 0.68
CA ASN A 28 13.49 13.07 2.08
C ASN A 28 12.11 12.84 2.72
N PRO A 29 11.96 11.92 3.69
CA PRO A 29 10.84 11.98 4.59
C PRO A 29 11.21 13.05 5.63
N SER A 30 11.09 14.31 5.23
CA SER A 30 11.24 15.44 6.15
C SER A 30 10.08 15.41 7.14
N SER A 31 10.28 14.67 8.24
CA SER A 31 9.51 14.79 9.47
C SER A 31 9.89 16.10 10.15
N ALA A 32 9.25 17.19 9.74
CA ALA A 32 8.90 18.34 10.57
C ALA A 32 8.09 19.31 9.70
N ASN A 33 6.81 19.52 10.05
CA ASN A 33 5.89 20.50 9.45
C ASN A 33 5.31 20.20 8.05
N ALA A 34 5.02 18.94 7.72
CA ALA A 34 4.18 18.59 6.58
C ALA A 34 2.67 18.82 6.85
N SER A 35 2.29 20.06 7.15
CA SER A 35 0.86 20.47 7.28
C SER A 35 0.41 21.42 6.17
N LYS A 36 1.22 21.68 5.12
CA LYS A 36 0.89 22.79 4.22
C LYS A 36 1.11 22.61 2.73
N ASN A 37 1.34 21.41 2.21
CA ASN A 37 1.45 21.16 0.75
C ASN A 37 1.02 19.75 0.31
N HIS A 38 -0.09 19.25 0.85
CA HIS A 38 -0.93 18.30 0.14
C HIS A 38 -2.20 19.06 -0.19
N MET A 39 -2.62 19.09 -1.45
CA MET A 39 -3.85 19.74 -1.93
C MET A 39 -5.06 19.10 -1.23
N GLY A 40 -5.26 19.40 0.05
CA GLY A 40 -6.45 19.10 0.81
C GLY A 40 -7.48 20.14 0.41
N HIS A 41 -8.09 19.91 -0.74
CA HIS A 41 -9.40 20.48 -0.99
C HIS A 41 -10.24 20.10 0.23
N GLY A 42 -10.86 21.08 0.88
CA GLY A 42 -11.35 20.97 2.26
C GLY A 42 -12.41 19.88 2.49
N ILE A 43 -13.08 19.96 3.63
CA ILE A 43 -14.21 19.07 3.91
C ILE A 43 -15.39 19.44 3.01
N VAL A 44 -16.00 18.44 2.39
CA VAL A 44 -17.28 18.54 1.70
C VAL A 44 -18.31 17.89 2.61
N GLU A 45 -19.02 18.73 3.36
CA GLU A 45 -20.09 18.30 4.24
C GLU A 45 -21.30 17.89 3.40
N ILE A 46 -21.77 16.67 3.61
CA ILE A 46 -22.95 16.12 2.95
C ILE A 46 -24.19 16.64 3.69
N PRO A 47 -25.12 17.31 2.99
CA PRO A 47 -26.38 17.76 3.61
C PRO A 47 -27.26 16.57 4.02
N GLU A 48 -28.12 16.77 5.03
CA GLU A 48 -28.98 15.75 5.65
C GLU A 48 -29.99 15.13 4.67
N GLU A 49 -30.33 15.84 3.59
CA GLU A 49 -31.26 15.39 2.55
C GLU A 49 -30.66 14.38 1.56
N TYR A 50 -29.35 14.13 1.60
CA TYR A 50 -28.69 13.18 0.70
C TYR A 50 -28.53 11.79 1.33
N GLN A 51 -28.56 10.76 0.48
CA GLN A 51 -28.09 9.44 0.89
C GLN A 51 -26.59 9.51 1.22
N ILE A 52 -26.24 9.04 2.42
CA ILE A 52 -24.87 9.13 2.93
C ILE A 52 -24.05 7.99 2.30
N PRO A 53 -22.97 8.30 1.56
CA PRO A 53 -22.04 7.31 1.08
C PRO A 53 -21.41 6.49 2.21
N THR A 54 -21.15 5.22 1.96
CA THR A 54 -20.36 4.38 2.86
C THR A 54 -19.17 3.78 2.11
N VAL A 55 -18.13 3.43 2.86
CA VAL A 55 -16.99 2.67 2.35
C VAL A 55 -16.62 1.60 3.35
N ASP A 56 -16.34 0.40 2.85
CA ASP A 56 -15.78 -0.72 3.62
C ASP A 56 -14.56 -1.27 2.87
N VAL A 57 -13.57 -1.72 3.63
CA VAL A 57 -12.33 -2.25 3.06
C VAL A 57 -12.02 -3.64 3.57
N ASN A 58 -11.60 -4.51 2.65
CA ASN A 58 -11.08 -5.82 2.98
C ASN A 58 -9.71 -5.99 2.34
N VAL A 59 -8.76 -6.50 3.11
CA VAL A 59 -7.38 -6.69 2.67
C VAL A 59 -7.01 -8.15 2.85
N LYS A 60 -6.53 -8.78 1.78
CA LYS A 60 -6.11 -10.19 1.76
C LYS A 60 -4.74 -10.34 1.13
N GLN A 61 -3.95 -11.26 1.67
CA GLN A 61 -2.71 -11.68 1.04
C GLN A 61 -3.01 -12.79 0.02
N ASP A 62 -2.42 -12.69 -1.17
CA ASP A 62 -2.43 -13.75 -2.15
C ASP A 62 -1.33 -14.80 -1.86
N PRO A 63 -1.37 -15.99 -2.49
CA PRO A 63 -0.34 -17.01 -2.30
C PRO A 63 1.06 -16.59 -2.76
N SER A 64 1.18 -15.57 -3.61
CA SER A 64 2.48 -15.03 -4.05
C SER A 64 3.13 -14.12 -3.00
N GLY A 65 2.37 -13.73 -1.97
CA GLY A 65 2.81 -12.87 -0.86
C GLY A 65 2.37 -11.42 -1.01
N THR A 66 1.75 -11.03 -2.13
CA THR A 66 1.28 -9.65 -2.35
C THR A 66 -0.10 -9.45 -1.74
N TRP A 67 -0.41 -8.20 -1.42
CA TRP A 67 -1.65 -7.84 -0.73
C TRP A 67 -2.64 -7.18 -1.70
N LEU A 68 -3.88 -7.66 -1.70
CA LEU A 68 -4.98 -7.12 -2.47
C LEU A 68 -5.94 -6.37 -1.54
N LEU A 69 -6.19 -5.11 -1.87
CA LEU A 69 -7.27 -4.32 -1.28
C LEU A 69 -8.53 -4.47 -2.12
N LYS A 70 -9.65 -4.71 -1.45
CA LYS A 70 -11.00 -4.59 -1.97
C LYS A 70 -11.72 -3.46 -1.25
N VAL A 71 -12.22 -2.49 -2.01
CA VAL A 71 -12.99 -1.33 -1.56
C VAL A 71 -14.43 -1.52 -2.01
N LYS A 72 -15.36 -1.60 -1.05
CA LYS A 72 -16.79 -1.62 -1.32
C LYS A 72 -17.37 -0.27 -0.95
N THR A 73 -18.26 0.25 -1.78
CA THR A 73 -18.95 1.51 -1.51
C THR A 73 -20.45 1.35 -1.71
N GLU A 74 -21.24 2.05 -0.90
CA GLU A 74 -22.69 2.19 -1.11
C GLU A 74 -23.03 3.67 -1.26
N HIS A 75 -24.06 3.99 -2.04
CA HIS A 75 -24.48 5.35 -2.37
C HIS A 75 -23.36 6.25 -2.92
N PHE A 76 -22.33 5.64 -3.52
CA PHE A 76 -21.19 6.32 -4.11
C PHE A 76 -20.86 5.73 -5.48
N MET A 77 -20.52 6.60 -6.43
CA MET A 77 -20.07 6.23 -7.76
C MET A 77 -18.69 6.80 -8.06
N PHE A 78 -17.77 5.95 -8.52
CA PHE A 78 -16.50 6.42 -9.05
C PHE A 78 -16.73 7.20 -10.35
N ALA A 79 -16.21 8.42 -10.43
CA ALA A 79 -16.38 9.32 -11.58
C ALA A 79 -15.03 9.89 -12.05
N PRO A 80 -14.10 9.05 -12.56
CA PRO A 80 -12.77 9.48 -12.97
C PRO A 80 -12.79 10.62 -14.00
N GLU A 81 -13.77 10.64 -14.89
CA GLU A 81 -13.93 11.66 -15.94
C GLU A 81 -14.27 13.06 -15.41
N LYS A 82 -14.68 13.17 -14.14
CA LYS A 82 -15.12 14.43 -13.52
C LYS A 82 -14.11 14.97 -12.50
N VAL A 83 -12.98 14.30 -12.29
CA VAL A 83 -11.97 14.71 -11.32
C VAL A 83 -11.43 16.11 -11.66
N GLY A 84 -11.37 16.99 -10.66
CA GLY A 84 -10.90 18.35 -10.79
C GLY A 84 -11.99 19.38 -11.09
N VAL A 85 -13.26 18.98 -11.25
CA VAL A 85 -14.36 19.96 -11.29
C VAL A 85 -14.42 20.76 -9.99
N LYS A 86 -14.75 22.04 -10.07
CA LYS A 86 -14.76 22.92 -8.88
C LYS A 86 -15.94 22.64 -7.94
N THR A 87 -17.09 22.34 -8.52
CA THR A 87 -18.33 22.08 -7.77
C THR A 87 -18.23 20.72 -7.08
N PRO A 88 -18.49 20.64 -5.77
CA PRO A 88 -18.54 19.36 -5.08
C PRO A 88 -19.75 18.54 -5.55
N SER A 89 -19.54 17.24 -5.63
CA SER A 89 -20.61 16.24 -5.58
C SER A 89 -20.58 15.51 -4.23
N TYR A 90 -21.74 15.01 -3.80
CA TYR A 90 -21.93 14.31 -2.53
C TYR A 90 -21.96 12.78 -2.67
N ASN A 91 -22.18 12.27 -3.87
CA ASN A 91 -22.36 10.83 -4.15
C ASN A 91 -21.48 10.32 -5.30
N GLU A 92 -20.61 11.16 -5.88
CA GLU A 92 -19.64 10.72 -6.87
C GLU A 92 -18.26 11.35 -6.66
N GLY A 93 -17.23 10.62 -7.06
CA GLY A 93 -15.85 11.08 -6.95
C GLY A 93 -14.82 9.98 -7.07
N HIS A 94 -13.88 9.97 -6.14
CA HIS A 94 -12.80 8.98 -6.06
C HIS A 94 -12.40 8.71 -4.61
N ALA A 95 -11.63 7.65 -4.39
CA ALA A 95 -11.13 7.32 -3.07
C ALA A 95 -9.65 7.70 -2.93
N HIS A 96 -9.20 8.10 -1.74
CA HIS A 96 -7.78 8.22 -1.43
C HIS A 96 -7.35 7.04 -0.56
N LEU A 97 -6.26 6.39 -0.96
CA LEU A 97 -5.65 5.27 -0.23
C LEU A 97 -4.45 5.77 0.58
N TYR A 98 -4.40 5.37 1.84
CA TYR A 98 -3.32 5.64 2.77
C TYR A 98 -2.79 4.32 3.34
N ILE A 99 -1.48 4.24 3.51
CA ILE A 99 -0.81 3.14 4.22
C ILE A 99 0.05 3.76 5.31
N ASN A 100 -0.18 3.39 6.58
CA ASN A 100 0.53 3.92 7.75
C ASN A 100 0.56 5.46 7.77
N GLY A 101 -0.60 6.08 7.56
CA GLY A 101 -0.77 7.54 7.50
C GLY A 101 -0.24 8.24 6.24
N LYS A 102 0.50 7.55 5.36
CA LYS A 102 1.00 8.12 4.11
C LYS A 102 0.03 7.88 2.96
N LYS A 103 -0.37 8.94 2.25
CA LYS A 103 -1.16 8.81 1.02
C LYS A 103 -0.35 8.08 -0.06
N ILE A 104 -0.90 6.99 -0.57
CA ILE A 104 -0.27 6.13 -1.58
C ILE A 104 -0.85 6.40 -2.96
N ASN A 105 -2.18 6.41 -3.08
CA ASN A 105 -2.82 6.55 -4.38
C ASN A 105 -4.23 7.15 -4.31
N ARG A 106 -4.77 7.47 -5.49
CA ARG A 106 -6.19 7.67 -5.74
C ARG A 106 -6.77 6.40 -6.36
N LEU A 107 -7.96 6.01 -5.96
CA LEU A 107 -8.65 4.82 -6.45
C LEU A 107 -9.92 5.22 -7.20
N TYR A 108 -10.18 4.53 -8.32
CA TYR A 108 -11.36 4.71 -9.18
C TYR A 108 -12.15 3.42 -9.37
N GLY A 109 -11.96 2.46 -8.47
CA GLY A 109 -12.57 1.14 -8.61
C GLY A 109 -12.42 0.31 -7.34
N GLU A 110 -12.98 -0.89 -7.41
CA GLU A 110 -13.15 -1.80 -6.29
C GLU A 110 -11.84 -2.46 -5.84
N TYR A 111 -10.89 -2.72 -6.74
CA TYR A 111 -9.69 -3.48 -6.41
C TYR A 111 -8.42 -2.67 -6.60
N TYR A 112 -7.45 -2.87 -5.70
CA TYR A 112 -6.14 -2.27 -5.79
C TYR A 112 -5.06 -3.23 -5.28
N ASN A 113 -4.00 -3.43 -6.06
CA ASN A 113 -2.85 -4.21 -5.63
C ASN A 113 -1.96 -3.34 -4.73
N LEU A 114 -1.89 -3.68 -3.44
CA LEU A 114 -1.05 -3.02 -2.45
C LEU A 114 0.43 -3.44 -2.56
N GLY A 115 0.72 -4.53 -3.27
CA GLY A 115 2.06 -5.12 -3.36
C GLY A 115 2.52 -5.67 -2.03
N ASP A 116 3.80 -5.46 -1.71
CA ASP A 116 4.38 -5.87 -0.44
C ASP A 116 4.15 -4.81 0.64
N LEU A 117 3.69 -5.27 1.81
CA LEU A 117 3.57 -4.44 3.01
C LEU A 117 4.80 -4.61 3.89
N LYS A 118 5.07 -3.62 4.77
CA LYS A 118 6.19 -3.72 5.74
C LYS A 118 5.95 -4.90 6.68
N LYS A 119 7.01 -5.52 7.21
CA LYS A 119 6.85 -6.54 8.27
C LYS A 119 6.14 -5.95 9.48
N GLY A 120 5.31 -6.75 10.15
CA GLY A 120 4.50 -6.34 11.28
C GLY A 120 3.17 -5.69 10.87
N LYS A 121 2.65 -4.81 11.73
CA LYS A 121 1.35 -4.15 11.54
C LYS A 121 1.41 -3.07 10.46
N ASN A 122 0.45 -3.08 9.55
CA ASN A 122 0.22 -2.06 8.55
C ASN A 122 -1.22 -1.58 8.62
N GLU A 123 -1.40 -0.29 8.79
CA GLU A 123 -2.70 0.37 8.76
C GLU A 123 -3.05 0.78 7.32
N ILE A 124 -4.19 0.34 6.83
CA ILE A 124 -4.71 0.64 5.51
C ILE A 124 -5.98 1.47 5.68
N MET A 125 -5.97 2.71 5.22
CA MET A 125 -7.11 3.62 5.33
C MET A 125 -7.55 4.10 3.96
N VAL A 126 -8.85 4.13 3.74
CA VAL A 126 -9.50 4.66 2.54
C VAL A 126 -10.47 5.75 2.94
N THR A 127 -10.42 6.90 2.26
CA THR A 127 -11.43 7.96 2.39
C THR A 127 -12.17 8.13 1.07
N LEU A 128 -13.46 8.49 1.12
CA LEU A 128 -14.18 8.94 -0.07
C LEU A 128 -14.02 10.45 -0.25
N ASN A 129 -13.78 10.85 -1.50
CA ASN A 129 -13.51 12.22 -1.88
C ASN A 129 -14.41 12.62 -3.04
N SER A 130 -14.89 13.85 -2.99
CA SER A 130 -15.64 14.48 -4.07
C SER A 130 -14.74 14.72 -5.29
N ASN A 131 -15.35 15.00 -6.45
CA ASN A 131 -14.64 15.30 -7.68
C ASN A 131 -13.74 16.55 -7.59
N ASN A 132 -14.08 17.51 -6.72
CA ASN A 132 -13.20 18.64 -6.40
C ASN A 132 -12.05 18.28 -5.44
N HIS A 133 -11.83 16.98 -5.19
CA HIS A 133 -10.93 16.33 -4.23
C HIS A 133 -11.25 16.54 -2.74
N GLY A 134 -12.32 17.26 -2.41
CA GLY A 134 -12.72 17.47 -1.02
C GLY A 134 -13.08 16.17 -0.33
N ILE A 135 -12.73 16.02 0.96
CA ILE A 135 -13.06 14.82 1.73
C ILE A 135 -14.55 14.84 2.02
N LEU A 136 -15.28 13.81 1.60
CA LEU A 136 -16.69 13.68 1.95
C LEU A 136 -16.81 13.44 3.45
N ALA A 137 -17.65 14.22 4.11
CA ALA A 137 -17.96 14.07 5.52
C ALA A 137 -19.45 14.21 5.77
N TYR A 138 -19.92 13.57 6.84
CA TYR A 138 -21.27 13.72 7.33
C TYR A 138 -21.25 13.91 8.84
N ARG A 139 -21.92 14.97 9.31
CA ARG A 139 -21.87 15.47 10.69
C ARG A 139 -20.43 15.68 11.16
N GLY A 140 -19.61 16.27 10.29
CA GLY A 140 -18.19 16.55 10.55
C GLY A 140 -17.29 15.30 10.62
N LYS A 141 -17.81 14.10 10.32
CA LYS A 141 -17.02 12.86 10.29
C LYS A 141 -16.70 12.46 8.85
N PRO A 142 -15.42 12.30 8.48
CA PRO A 142 -15.04 11.79 7.17
C PRO A 142 -15.64 10.41 6.87
N ILE A 143 -16.16 10.25 5.66
CA ILE A 143 -16.56 8.94 5.14
C ILE A 143 -15.28 8.17 4.79
N SER A 144 -14.93 7.23 5.66
CA SER A 144 -13.67 6.51 5.60
C SER A 144 -13.78 5.12 6.23
N SER A 145 -12.84 4.24 5.87
CA SER A 145 -12.69 2.92 6.47
C SER A 145 -11.22 2.58 6.67
N ASN A 146 -10.93 1.83 7.72
CA ASN A 146 -9.58 1.52 8.19
C ASN A 146 -9.49 0.05 8.61
N VAL A 147 -8.45 -0.64 8.17
CA VAL A 147 -8.10 -1.99 8.61
C VAL A 147 -6.60 -2.10 8.90
N VAL A 148 -6.25 -2.82 9.97
CA VAL A 148 -4.86 -3.16 10.29
C VAL A 148 -4.60 -4.62 9.90
N VAL A 149 -3.59 -4.85 9.08
CA VAL A 149 -3.12 -6.19 8.69
C VAL A 149 -1.70 -6.45 9.19
N GLU A 150 -1.36 -7.71 9.45
CA GLU A 150 -0.06 -8.10 9.99
C GLU A 150 0.72 -8.96 9.00
N ASN A 151 1.80 -8.40 8.44
CA ASN A 151 2.68 -9.12 7.51
C ASN A 151 3.79 -9.85 8.28
N GLY A 152 3.90 -11.16 8.10
CA GLY A 152 4.93 -12.01 8.72
C GLY A 152 4.43 -12.93 9.83
N LYS A 153 3.17 -12.81 10.28
CA LYS A 153 2.60 -13.65 11.35
C LYS A 153 2.54 -15.14 10.98
N LEU A 154 2.32 -15.45 9.70
CA LEU A 154 2.25 -16.82 9.20
C LEU A 154 3.59 -17.56 9.29
N MET A 155 4.71 -16.85 9.14
CA MET A 155 6.04 -17.47 9.22
C MET A 155 6.42 -17.81 10.66
N GLU A 156 6.00 -17.01 11.65
CA GLU A 156 6.18 -17.36 13.07
C GLU A 156 5.33 -18.57 13.47
N TRP A 157 4.06 -18.62 13.08
CA TRP A 157 3.21 -19.77 13.40
C TRP A 157 3.71 -21.06 12.75
N CYS A 158 4.07 -21.00 11.47
CA CYS A 158 4.61 -22.14 10.73
C CYS A 158 5.96 -22.59 11.32
N ASN A 159 6.88 -21.66 11.62
CA ASN A 159 8.16 -22.01 12.25
C ASN A 159 7.99 -22.56 13.68
N LYS A 160 7.03 -22.05 14.45
CA LYS A 160 6.76 -22.50 15.82
C LYS A 160 6.13 -23.91 15.89
N HIS A 161 5.41 -24.33 14.85
CA HIS A 161 4.69 -25.61 14.81
C HIS A 161 5.17 -26.54 13.69
N ARG A 162 6.29 -26.23 13.03
CA ARG A 162 6.97 -27.16 12.13
C ARG A 162 7.56 -28.26 12.99
N ALA A 163 7.08 -29.49 12.85
CA ALA A 163 7.85 -30.63 13.32
C ALA A 163 9.25 -30.54 12.69
N PRO A 164 10.33 -30.75 13.44
CA PRO A 164 11.67 -30.77 12.85
C PRO A 164 11.62 -31.80 11.71
N ILE A 165 11.89 -31.34 10.49
CA ILE A 165 12.09 -32.25 9.38
C ILE A 165 13.42 -32.91 9.68
N MET A 166 13.39 -34.06 10.37
CA MET A 166 14.55 -34.89 10.59
C MET A 166 15.24 -35.06 9.23
N SER A 167 16.50 -34.68 9.16
CA SER A 167 17.28 -34.84 7.95
C SER A 167 17.28 -36.32 7.54
N LEU A 168 17.41 -36.59 6.24
CA LEU A 168 17.53 -37.97 5.76
C LEU A 168 18.68 -38.72 6.47
N ALA A 169 19.73 -37.99 6.88
CA ALA A 169 20.84 -38.51 7.67
C ALA A 169 20.41 -39.00 9.07
N GLU A 170 19.57 -38.26 9.79
CA GLU A 170 19.07 -38.66 11.12
C GLU A 170 18.07 -39.82 11.05
N ARG A 171 17.27 -39.90 9.99
CA ARG A 171 16.36 -41.03 9.73
C ARG A 171 17.12 -42.34 9.49
N ILE A 172 18.26 -42.27 8.81
CA ILE A 172 19.10 -43.44 8.55
C ILE A 172 19.81 -43.87 9.83
N GLY A 173 20.34 -42.93 10.63
CA GLY A 173 20.98 -43.25 11.92
C GLY A 173 20.06 -43.97 12.92
N ALA A 174 18.78 -43.60 12.99
CA ALA A 174 17.81 -44.23 13.87
C ALA A 174 17.41 -45.67 13.44
N LEU A 175 17.51 -46.00 12.15
CA LEU A 175 17.20 -47.34 11.63
C LEU A 175 18.35 -48.33 11.85
N PHE A 176 19.57 -47.85 12.16
CA PHE A 176 20.74 -48.70 12.38
C PHE A 176 21.05 -48.99 13.86
N SER A 177 20.35 -48.38 14.82
CA SER A 177 20.56 -48.65 16.26
C SER A 177 19.65 -49.73 16.85
N GLU A 178 18.65 -50.22 16.13
CA GLU A 178 17.72 -51.26 16.63
C GLU A 178 18.11 -52.70 16.27
N ASN A 179 19.28 -52.94 15.64
CA ASN A 179 19.68 -54.28 15.17
C ASN A 179 21.06 -54.74 15.68
N ILE A 180 21.52 -54.28 16.84
CA ILE A 180 22.70 -54.84 17.51
C ILE A 180 22.39 -55.06 18.98
N ASP A 181 21.70 -56.15 19.27
CA ASP A 181 21.84 -56.89 20.53
C ASP A 181 21.83 -58.38 20.14
N ILE A 182 23.03 -58.97 20.12
CA ILE A 182 23.30 -60.42 20.04
C ILE A 182 23.41 -60.94 21.47
#